data_AF-T1BL83-F1
#
_entry.id   AF-T1BL83-F1
#
_cell.length_a   1.000
_cell.length_b   1.000
_cell.length_c   1.000
_cell.angle_alpha   90.00
_cell.angle_beta   90.00
_cell.angle_gamma   90.00
#
_symmetry.space_group_name_H-M   'P 1'
#
loop_
_entity.id
_entity.type
_entity.pdbx_description
1 polymer ?
#
loop_
_entity_poly.entity_id
_entity_poly.type
_entity_poly.pdbx_seq_one_letter_code
_entity_poly.pdbx_strand_id
1 'polypeptide(L)'
;VEKYYQIARCFRDEDLRSDRQPEFTQVDIEASFLTVDHFLFQMEKMVSALFAQFTHHIPQKSFMRLTYQEAMDHYGTDKPDLRFDLKLVRLDEHVAGSTFKVFLDVLEKKNGSVLGIRYPGGASLSRKEMDTLTQWTISQGASGLAWM
;
A
#
# COMPACT_ATOMS: atom_id res chain seq x y z
N VAL A 1 -25.70 19.40 -12.64
CA VAL A 1 -24.92 18.43 -11.84
C VAL A 1 -25.69 18.22 -10.55
N GLU A 2 -26.42 17.12 -10.45
CA GLU A 2 -27.09 16.74 -9.21
C GLU A 2 -26.05 16.13 -8.26
N LYS A 3 -26.17 16.42 -6.97
CA LYS A 3 -25.23 15.99 -5.92
C LYS A 3 -26.01 15.61 -4.67
N TYR A 4 -25.59 14.52 -4.04
CA TYR A 4 -26.15 13.98 -2.81
C TYR A 4 -25.03 13.69 -1.82
N TYR A 5 -25.30 13.86 -0.52
CA TYR A 5 -24.44 13.34 0.53
C TYR A 5 -25.24 12.95 1.78
N GLN A 6 -24.72 12.00 2.56
CA GLN A 6 -25.30 11.56 3.82
C GLN A 6 -24.23 11.09 4.80
N ILE A 7 -24.43 11.37 6.09
CA ILE A 7 -23.69 10.71 7.17
C ILE A 7 -24.55 9.54 7.65
N ALA A 8 -24.22 8.34 7.19
CA ALA A 8 -25.05 7.15 7.36
C ALA A 8 -24.42 6.18 8.37
N ARG A 9 -25.27 5.45 9.11
CA ARG A 9 -24.86 4.28 9.90
C ARG A 9 -24.85 3.05 9.02
N CYS A 10 -23.77 2.29 9.08
CA CYS A 10 -23.54 1.11 8.28
C CYS A 10 -23.22 -0.08 9.19
N PHE A 11 -23.69 -1.26 8.81
CA PHE A 11 -23.54 -2.48 9.57
C PHE A 11 -22.83 -3.55 8.75
N ARG A 12 -21.90 -4.28 9.34
CA ARG A 12 -21.18 -5.42 8.72
C ARG A 12 -21.07 -6.57 9.71
N ASP A 13 -21.51 -7.75 9.31
CA ASP A 13 -21.40 -8.99 10.07
C ASP A 13 -20.10 -9.72 9.71
N GLU A 14 -18.97 -9.12 10.10
CA GLU A 14 -17.62 -9.66 9.89
C GLU A 14 -16.83 -9.63 11.20
N ASP A 15 -15.82 -10.50 11.33
CA ASP A 15 -14.95 -10.54 12.51
C ASP A 15 -14.35 -9.17 12.84
N LEU A 16 -14.20 -8.85 14.12
CA LEU A 16 -13.62 -7.55 14.50
C LEU A 16 -12.12 -7.48 14.19
N ARG A 17 -11.65 -6.27 13.90
CA ARG A 17 -10.23 -5.90 13.82
C ARG A 17 -10.03 -4.58 14.55
N SER A 18 -8.78 -4.19 14.79
CA SER A 18 -8.48 -2.89 15.43
C SER A 18 -9.12 -1.71 14.71
N ASP A 19 -9.31 -1.81 13.39
CA ASP A 19 -9.92 -0.81 12.52
C ASP A 19 -11.32 -1.23 11.98
N ARG A 20 -11.90 -2.35 12.46
CA ARG A 20 -13.18 -2.88 11.96
C ARG A 20 -14.18 -3.10 13.08
N GLN A 21 -15.30 -2.38 13.00
CA GLN A 21 -16.44 -2.44 13.92
C GLN A 21 -17.69 -2.94 13.19
N PRO A 22 -18.64 -3.59 13.90
CA PRO A 22 -19.84 -4.14 13.27
C PRO A 22 -20.84 -3.04 12.93
N GLU A 23 -20.81 -1.92 13.67
CA GLU A 23 -21.49 -0.68 13.36
C GLU A 23 -20.45 0.44 13.18
N PHE A 24 -20.52 1.17 12.08
CA PHE A 24 -19.63 2.29 11.79
C PHE A 24 -20.36 3.37 10.97
N THR A 25 -19.79 4.58 10.92
CA THR A 25 -20.38 5.70 10.17
C THR A 25 -19.66 5.90 8.85
N GLN A 26 -20.40 6.03 7.75
CA GLN A 26 -19.86 6.43 6.45
C GLN A 26 -20.34 7.82 6.06
N VAL A 27 -19.49 8.56 5.36
CA VAL A 27 -19.88 9.76 4.62
C VAL A 27 -20.12 9.31 3.18
N ASP A 28 -21.38 9.10 2.84
CA ASP A 28 -21.82 8.67 1.52
C ASP A 28 -22.01 9.88 0.61
N ILE A 29 -21.51 9.81 -0.63
CA ILE A 29 -21.49 10.95 -1.56
C ILE A 29 -21.72 10.44 -2.98
N GLU A 30 -22.72 11.00 -3.65
CA GLU A 30 -23.12 10.65 -5.02
C GLU A 30 -23.22 11.93 -5.88
N ALA A 31 -22.87 11.83 -7.15
CA ALA A 31 -22.98 12.95 -8.07
C ALA A 31 -23.19 12.50 -9.52
N SER A 32 -24.14 13.14 -10.20
CA SER A 32 -24.48 12.82 -11.59
C SER A 32 -23.75 13.73 -12.58
N PHE A 33 -23.40 13.17 -13.74
CA PHE A 33 -22.74 13.89 -14.85
C PHE A 33 -21.35 14.45 -14.49
N LEU A 34 -20.64 13.81 -13.57
CA LEU A 34 -19.22 14.08 -13.29
C LEU A 34 -18.33 12.96 -13.82
N THR A 35 -17.14 13.34 -14.29
CA THR A 35 -16.06 12.38 -14.55
C THR A 35 -15.40 11.99 -13.23
N VAL A 36 -14.71 10.83 -13.22
CA VAL A 36 -13.95 10.35 -12.06
C VAL A 36 -12.94 11.40 -11.59
N ASP A 37 -12.22 12.03 -12.52
CA ASP A 37 -11.20 13.03 -12.18
C ASP A 37 -11.78 14.25 -11.46
N HIS A 38 -12.93 14.74 -11.93
CA HIS A 38 -13.62 15.85 -11.29
C HIS A 38 -14.17 15.44 -9.92
N PHE A 39 -14.71 14.24 -9.78
CA PHE A 39 -15.21 13.74 -8.50
C PHE A 39 -14.08 13.63 -7.47
N LEU A 40 -12.97 12.97 -7.83
CA LEU A 40 -11.78 12.84 -6.97
C LEU A 40 -11.20 14.20 -6.58
N PHE A 41 -11.17 15.16 -7.50
CA PHE A 41 -10.73 16.52 -7.20
C PHE A 41 -11.63 17.21 -6.15
N GLN A 42 -12.95 17.01 -6.19
CA GLN A 42 -13.83 17.55 -5.14
C GLN A 42 -13.58 16.87 -3.78
N MET A 43 -13.35 15.54 -3.78
CA MET A 43 -13.04 14.80 -2.56
C MET A 43 -11.73 15.26 -1.92
N GLU A 44 -10.70 15.47 -2.74
CA GLU A 44 -9.40 15.98 -2.30
C GLU A 44 -9.52 17.37 -1.64
N LYS A 45 -10.31 18.27 -2.25
CA LYS A 45 -10.58 19.59 -1.67
C LYS A 45 -11.31 19.50 -0.33
N MET A 46 -12.31 18.61 -0.23
CA MET A 46 -13.06 18.40 1.00
C MET A 46 -12.12 17.91 2.12
N VAL A 47 -11.31 16.87 1.86
CA VAL A 47 -10.36 16.34 2.83
C VAL A 47 -9.35 17.41 3.24
N SER A 48 -8.79 18.15 2.28
CA SER A 48 -7.82 19.22 2.56
C SER A 48 -8.40 20.33 3.45
N ALA A 49 -9.66 20.72 3.20
CA ALA A 49 -10.36 21.70 4.02
C ALA A 49 -10.59 21.21 5.46
N LEU A 50 -10.98 19.94 5.64
CA LEU A 50 -11.15 19.34 6.96
C LEU A 50 -9.82 19.31 7.73
N PHE A 51 -8.73 18.89 7.09
CA PHE A 51 -7.41 18.88 7.73
C PHE A 51 -6.96 20.30 8.13
N ALA A 52 -7.13 21.29 7.25
CA ALA A 52 -6.80 22.67 7.54
C ALA A 52 -7.60 23.21 8.74
N GLN A 53 -8.89 22.85 8.83
CA GLN A 53 -9.78 23.28 9.91
C GLN A 53 -9.43 22.65 11.26
N PHE A 54 -9.07 21.37 11.30
CA PHE A 54 -8.96 20.62 12.56
C PHE A 54 -7.53 20.31 13.01
N THR A 55 -6.54 20.36 12.12
CA THR A 55 -5.17 19.89 12.43
C THR A 55 -4.09 20.95 12.25
N HIS A 56 -4.43 22.13 11.72
CA HIS A 56 -3.49 23.18 11.28
C HIS A 56 -2.42 22.72 10.28
N HIS A 57 -2.50 21.47 9.80
CA HIS A 57 -1.68 20.94 8.74
C HIS A 57 -2.51 20.97 7.47
N ILE A 58 -1.99 21.65 6.44
CA ILE A 58 -2.57 21.61 5.11
C ILE A 58 -1.82 20.50 4.36
N PRO A 59 -2.49 19.43 3.90
CA PRO A 59 -1.85 18.46 3.02
C PRO A 59 -1.25 19.22 1.84
N GLN A 60 0.07 19.10 1.61
CA GLN A 60 0.69 19.76 0.46
C GLN A 60 0.20 19.11 -0.85
N LYS A 61 0.00 19.95 -1.88
CA LYS A 61 -0.25 19.57 -3.28
C LYS A 61 -1.53 18.75 -3.52
N SER A 62 -1.79 18.52 -4.80
CA SER A 62 -2.72 17.48 -5.24
C SER A 62 -2.27 16.12 -4.77
N PHE A 63 -3.22 15.26 -4.40
CA PHE A 63 -2.91 13.93 -3.88
C PHE A 63 -2.24 13.11 -4.97
N MET A 64 -1.19 12.36 -4.59
CA MET A 64 -0.55 11.42 -5.49
C MET A 64 -1.58 10.40 -5.98
N ARG A 65 -1.62 10.18 -7.30
CA ARG A 65 -2.48 9.18 -7.92
C ARG A 65 -1.60 8.03 -8.38
N LEU A 66 -1.89 6.85 -7.86
CA LEU A 66 -1.30 5.60 -8.31
C LEU A 66 -2.42 4.76 -8.90
N THR A 67 -2.16 4.17 -10.05
CA THR A 67 -2.95 3.03 -10.52
C THR A 67 -2.79 1.86 -9.55
N TYR A 68 -3.76 0.95 -9.54
CA TYR A 68 -3.65 -0.30 -8.78
C TYR A 68 -2.35 -1.05 -9.12
N GLN A 69 -2.00 -1.11 -10.42
CA GLN A 69 -0.79 -1.78 -10.88
C GLN A 69 0.48 -1.13 -10.31
N GLU A 70 0.59 0.19 -10.33
CA GLU A 70 1.73 0.91 -9.74
C GLU A 70 1.81 0.70 -8.22
N ALA A 71 0.68 0.71 -7.51
CA ALA A 71 0.65 0.46 -6.07
C ALA A 71 1.13 -0.95 -5.73
N MET A 72 0.66 -1.95 -6.47
CA MET A 72 1.08 -3.35 -6.29
C MET A 72 2.55 -3.56 -6.69
N ASP A 73 2.99 -3.01 -7.82
CA ASP A 73 4.37 -3.17 -8.30
C ASP A 73 5.39 -2.47 -7.40
N HIS A 74 5.06 -1.29 -6.87
CA HIS A 74 5.98 -0.51 -6.04
C HIS A 74 5.87 -0.79 -4.55
N TYR A 75 4.74 -1.30 -4.05
CA TYR A 75 4.53 -1.41 -2.60
C TYR A 75 3.90 -2.74 -2.17
N GLY A 76 3.41 -3.57 -3.09
CA GLY A 76 2.78 -4.86 -2.76
C GLY A 76 1.45 -4.72 -2.02
N THR A 77 0.84 -3.52 -2.02
CA THR A 77 -0.44 -3.24 -1.38
C THR A 77 -1.19 -2.15 -2.16
N ASP A 78 -2.52 -2.24 -2.16
CA ASP A 78 -3.44 -1.25 -2.70
C ASP A 78 -3.62 -0.02 -1.81
N LYS A 79 -3.09 -0.04 -0.58
CA LYS A 79 -3.12 1.07 0.39
C LYS A 79 -1.72 1.39 0.93
N PRO A 80 -0.77 1.82 0.07
CA PRO A 80 0.62 2.00 0.46
C PRO A 80 0.82 3.13 1.47
N ASP A 81 1.68 2.89 2.44
CA ASP A 81 2.15 3.91 3.36
C ASP A 81 3.32 4.69 2.74
N LEU A 82 3.00 5.84 2.15
CA LEU A 82 3.97 6.66 1.41
C LEU A 82 4.96 7.42 2.31
N ARG A 83 4.84 7.31 3.64
CA ARG A 83 5.75 8.02 4.58
C ARG A 83 7.15 7.43 4.61
N PHE A 84 7.30 6.14 4.32
CA PHE A 84 8.58 5.43 4.42
C PHE A 84 9.40 5.45 3.13
N ASP A 85 8.79 5.76 1.97
CA ASP A 85 9.42 5.75 0.64
C ASP A 85 10.27 4.49 0.34
N LEU A 86 9.82 3.33 0.83
CA LEU A 86 10.48 2.04 0.61
C LEU A 86 9.79 1.27 -0.53
N LYS A 87 10.18 1.59 -1.76
CA LYS A 87 9.63 0.92 -2.95
C LYS A 87 10.25 -0.46 -3.17
N LEU A 88 9.43 -1.39 -3.64
CA LEU A 88 9.83 -2.65 -4.24
C LEU A 88 10.47 -2.39 -5.61
N VAL A 89 11.55 -3.12 -5.88
CA VAL A 89 12.28 -3.08 -7.15
C VAL A 89 12.34 -4.48 -7.71
N ARG A 90 11.94 -4.65 -8.97
CA ARG A 90 12.03 -5.93 -9.68
C ARG A 90 13.48 -6.22 -10.06
N LEU A 91 13.94 -7.42 -9.76
CA LEU A 91 15.34 -7.87 -9.95
C LEU A 91 15.46 -9.04 -10.93
N ASP A 92 14.37 -9.43 -11.60
CA ASP A 92 14.28 -10.62 -12.45
C ASP A 92 15.46 -10.75 -13.43
N GLU A 93 15.70 -9.69 -14.22
CA GLU A 93 16.78 -9.66 -15.21
C GLU A 93 18.18 -9.71 -14.58
N HIS A 94 18.34 -9.14 -13.38
CA HIS A 94 19.60 -9.10 -12.66
C HIS A 94 19.98 -10.45 -12.05
N VAL A 95 19.00 -11.28 -11.71
CA VAL A 95 19.22 -12.58 -11.05
C VAL A 95 19.04 -13.78 -11.98
N ALA A 96 18.52 -13.58 -13.20
CA ALA A 96 18.32 -14.63 -14.19
C ALA A 96 19.61 -15.40 -14.56
N GLY A 97 20.77 -14.74 -14.51
CA GLY A 97 22.08 -15.37 -14.76
C GLY A 97 22.79 -15.90 -13.51
N SER A 98 22.15 -15.84 -12.34
CA SER A 98 22.78 -16.27 -11.08
C SER A 98 22.84 -17.79 -10.96
N THR A 99 23.73 -18.29 -10.10
CA THR A 99 23.77 -19.72 -9.72
C THR A 99 22.88 -20.03 -8.51
N PHE A 100 22.17 -19.02 -7.98
CA PHE A 100 21.39 -19.17 -6.76
C PHE A 100 20.01 -19.76 -7.08
N LYS A 101 19.89 -21.07 -6.86
CA LYS A 101 18.73 -21.87 -7.25
C LYS A 101 17.39 -21.31 -6.76
N VAL A 102 17.33 -20.71 -5.57
CA VAL A 102 16.09 -20.13 -5.03
C VAL A 102 15.52 -19.04 -5.94
N PHE A 103 16.36 -18.21 -6.55
CA PHE A 103 15.89 -17.17 -7.49
C PHE A 103 15.48 -17.79 -8.83
N LEU A 104 16.27 -18.74 -9.35
CA LEU A 104 15.94 -19.42 -10.61
C LEU A 104 14.61 -20.17 -10.52
N ASP A 105 14.39 -20.93 -9.44
CA ASP A 105 13.15 -21.67 -9.18
C ASP A 105 11.93 -20.73 -9.07
N VAL A 106 12.12 -19.46 -8.66
CA VAL A 106 11.05 -18.45 -8.67
C VAL A 106 10.79 -17.96 -10.08
N LEU A 107 11.82 -17.64 -10.86
CA LEU A 107 11.69 -17.12 -12.22
C LEU A 107 11.11 -18.15 -13.21
N GLU A 108 11.26 -19.45 -12.95
CA GLU A 108 10.65 -20.52 -13.75
C GLU A 108 9.13 -20.62 -13.55
N LYS A 109 8.58 -20.10 -12.45
CA LYS A 109 7.14 -20.15 -12.17
C LYS A 109 6.39 -19.16 -13.05
N LYS A 110 5.19 -19.54 -13.49
CA LYS A 110 4.26 -18.62 -14.16
C LYS A 110 3.94 -17.45 -13.21
N ASN A 111 4.27 -16.23 -13.65
CA ASN A 111 4.17 -14.98 -12.88
C ASN A 111 5.09 -14.92 -11.64
N GLY A 112 6.16 -15.71 -11.59
CA GLY A 112 7.19 -15.56 -10.57
C GLY A 112 8.04 -14.31 -10.81
N SER A 113 8.43 -13.64 -9.73
CA SER A 113 9.29 -12.46 -9.78
C SER A 113 10.12 -12.38 -8.50
N VAL A 114 11.35 -11.90 -8.62
CA VAL A 114 12.26 -11.61 -7.52
C VAL A 114 12.22 -10.11 -7.28
N LEU A 115 11.63 -9.71 -6.15
CA LEU A 115 11.53 -8.32 -5.73
C LEU A 115 12.52 -8.05 -4.59
N GLY A 116 13.16 -6.89 -4.62
CA GLY A 116 14.01 -6.37 -3.56
C GLY A 116 13.43 -5.09 -2.96
N ILE A 117 13.76 -4.83 -1.69
CA ILE A 117 13.49 -3.56 -1.02
C ILE A 117 14.80 -3.02 -0.48
N ARG A 118 15.12 -1.76 -0.78
CA ARG A 118 16.31 -1.11 -0.25
C ARG A 118 15.95 -0.43 1.07
N TYR A 119 16.51 -0.90 2.17
CA TYR A 119 16.37 -0.24 3.48
C TYR A 119 17.63 0.59 3.80
N PRO A 120 17.57 1.94 3.77
CA PRO A 120 18.69 2.79 4.13
C PRO A 120 19.13 2.53 5.58
N GLY A 121 20.43 2.30 5.79
CA GLY A 121 20.97 1.93 7.10
C GLY A 121 20.81 0.45 7.47
N GLY A 122 20.22 -0.37 6.59
CA GLY A 122 20.01 -1.81 6.85
C GLY A 122 21.28 -2.61 7.13
N ALA A 123 22.44 -2.16 6.64
CA ALA A 123 23.73 -2.79 6.92
C ALA A 123 24.12 -2.74 8.41
N SER A 124 23.48 -1.87 9.22
CA SER A 124 23.69 -1.79 10.67
C SER A 124 22.79 -2.73 11.47
N LEU A 125 21.86 -3.46 10.82
CA LEU A 125 21.01 -4.42 11.50
C LEU A 125 21.85 -5.60 12.01
N SER A 126 21.62 -5.95 13.28
CA SER A 126 22.22 -7.13 13.89
C SER A 126 21.67 -8.40 13.26
N ARG A 127 22.42 -9.50 13.39
CA ARG A 127 21.95 -10.82 12.95
C ARG A 127 20.60 -11.20 13.56
N LYS A 128 20.38 -10.84 14.83
CA LYS A 128 19.12 -11.10 15.54
C LYS A 128 17.94 -10.34 14.91
N GLU A 129 18.15 -9.09 14.51
CA GLU A 129 17.11 -8.31 13.81
C GLU A 129 16.80 -8.91 12.44
N MET A 130 17.82 -9.34 11.69
CA MET A 130 17.64 -10.01 10.40
C MET A 130 16.92 -11.36 10.52
N ASP A 131 17.25 -12.16 11.54
CA ASP A 131 16.55 -13.40 11.82
C ASP A 131 15.08 -13.12 12.19
N THR A 132 14.81 -12.05 12.95
CA THR A 132 13.44 -11.61 13.29
C THR A 132 12.65 -11.24 12.04
N LEU A 133 13.23 -10.46 11.13
CA LEU A 133 12.61 -10.12 9.84
C LEU A 133 12.35 -11.36 9.00
N THR A 134 13.29 -12.30 8.96
CA THR A 134 13.15 -13.56 8.22
C THR A 134 11.97 -14.39 8.75
N GLN A 135 11.86 -14.54 10.08
CA GLN A 135 10.74 -15.25 10.70
C GLN A 135 9.41 -14.54 10.44
N TRP A 136 9.40 -13.21 10.48
CA TRP A 136 8.22 -12.43 10.14
C TRP A 136 7.79 -12.67 8.69
N THR A 137 8.70 -12.63 7.72
CA THR A 137 8.39 -12.90 6.31
C THR A 137 7.87 -14.33 6.09
N ILE A 138 8.42 -15.31 6.82
CA ILE A 138 7.90 -16.68 6.81
C ILE A 138 6.47 -16.74 7.36
N SER A 139 6.15 -16.00 8.42
CA SER A 139 4.79 -15.93 8.97
C SER A 139 3.76 -15.35 7.98
N GLN A 140 4.23 -14.57 7.00
CA GLN A 140 3.43 -14.01 5.91
C GLN A 140 3.34 -14.93 4.68
N GLY A 141 3.89 -16.15 4.75
CA GLY A 141 3.78 -17.17 3.70
C GLY A 141 4.99 -17.31 2.77
N ALA A 142 6.07 -16.56 2.99
CA ALA A 142 7.31 -16.74 2.23
C ALA A 142 8.12 -17.95 2.72
N SER A 143 8.98 -18.50 1.87
CA SER A 143 9.89 -19.59 2.26
C SER A 143 11.17 -19.10 2.98
N GLY A 144 11.43 -17.79 2.95
CA GLY A 144 12.61 -17.16 3.56
C GLY A 144 12.79 -15.72 3.10
N LEU A 145 13.86 -15.08 3.57
CA LEU A 145 14.25 -13.72 3.20
C LEU A 145 15.74 -13.70 2.84
N ALA A 146 16.05 -13.43 1.57
CA ALA A 146 17.42 -13.17 1.14
C ALA A 146 17.77 -11.71 1.45
N TRP A 147 18.97 -11.47 1.98
CA TRP A 147 19.46 -10.14 2.34
C TRP A 147 20.96 -10.04 2.11
N MET A 148 21.45 -8.82 1.89
CA MET A 148 22.85 -8.49 1.61
C MET A 148 23.24 -7.16 2.24
#